data_AF-A0A453RVQ4-F1
#
_entry.id   AF-A0A453RVQ4-F1
#
_cell.length_a   1.000
_cell.length_b   1.000
_cell.length_c   1.000
_cell.angle_alpha   90.00
_cell.angle_beta   90.00
_cell.angle_gamma   90.00
#
_symmetry.space_group_name_H-M   'P 1'
#
loop_
_entity.id
_entity.type
_entity.pdbx_description
1 polymer ?
#
loop_
_entity_poly.entity_id
_entity_poly.type
_entity_poly.pdbx_seq_one_letter_code
_entity_poly.pdbx_strand_id
1 'polypeptide(L)'
;MTGGVSGGMEARSNKWDDSRIESLKKKKSKLEAEMSELGSPRELQRKELAVSEKITGLEKKLHYSNVEQNNLKEKLHKLASEKRNIEKEIDHLEPGKEELESRLAKNEREVRKREKKINEIVDRIYKDFSMSVGVKNIREYEEKQLKDAQALQERKLSLSNQLSKLKYQLEYEQKRDMHAPIAKLNNTHETLEKELKGLQERETRAKADAEHISNQMEELKAEAEDWKLKSDECETAIEELKKQNDSVAAALAKLDRQVKLKEGQIVQLRSRQREIHEKCELEQLKLPTVNDPMDTGSSSQELVLDYNQLSEIYLKEVRLSDRDKLEAEFKQKIGTLMAEIERTAPNLKALDQYEALQTKEKEVSEKFEAARKE
;
A
#
# COMPACT_ATOMS: atom_id res chain seq x y z
N MET A 1 -5.28 -13.52 88.07
CA MET A 1 -5.32 -12.06 87.88
C MET A 1 -5.16 -11.80 86.39
N THR A 2 -6.13 -11.07 85.82
CA THR A 2 -6.01 -10.12 84.68
C THR A 2 -5.15 -10.55 83.48
N GLY A 3 -5.66 -10.69 82.26
CA GLY A 3 -6.93 -10.25 81.69
C GLY A 3 -6.79 -10.23 80.16
N GLY A 4 -7.87 -9.88 79.45
CA GLY A 4 -7.78 -9.41 78.07
C GLY A 4 -8.35 -10.37 77.03
N VAL A 5 -9.68 -10.34 76.92
CA VAL A 5 -10.48 -10.94 75.85
C VAL A 5 -10.05 -10.37 74.49
N SER A 6 -9.43 -11.19 73.65
CA SER A 6 -9.11 -10.90 72.25
C SER A 6 -10.30 -11.08 71.30
N GLY A 7 -11.53 -11.10 71.82
CA GLY A 7 -12.78 -11.29 71.06
C GLY A 7 -13.24 -10.09 70.23
N GLY A 8 -12.33 -9.28 69.70
CA GLY A 8 -12.61 -8.12 68.85
C GLY A 8 -12.17 -8.27 67.38
N MET A 9 -11.48 -9.36 67.04
CA MET A 9 -10.92 -9.58 65.70
C MET A 9 -11.86 -10.31 64.74
N GLU A 10 -12.76 -11.16 65.24
CA GLU A 10 -13.61 -12.02 64.39
C GLU A 10 -14.79 -11.26 63.77
N ALA A 11 -15.40 -10.32 64.50
CA ALA A 11 -16.47 -9.46 63.98
C ALA A 11 -15.97 -8.41 62.94
N ARG A 12 -14.65 -8.21 62.83
CA ARG A 12 -14.02 -7.38 61.77
C ARG A 12 -13.55 -8.21 60.58
N SER A 13 -13.38 -9.53 60.75
CA SER A 13 -12.99 -10.48 59.70
C SER A 13 -14.08 -10.65 58.62
N ASN A 14 -15.36 -10.66 59.02
CA ASN A 14 -16.49 -10.95 58.12
C ASN A 14 -16.99 -9.77 57.28
N LYS A 15 -16.22 -8.66 57.18
CA LYS A 15 -16.54 -7.60 56.20
C LYS A 15 -16.18 -8.01 54.77
N TRP A 16 -15.41 -9.07 54.63
CA TRP A 16 -14.92 -9.63 53.37
C TRP A 16 -15.18 -11.14 53.31
N ASP A 17 -16.44 -11.56 53.45
CA ASP A 17 -16.82 -12.93 53.14
C ASP A 17 -16.52 -13.24 51.66
N ASP A 18 -15.96 -14.42 51.38
CA ASP A 18 -15.59 -14.86 50.02
C ASP A 18 -16.78 -14.76 49.05
N SER A 19 -18.00 -15.05 49.52
CA SER A 19 -19.24 -14.88 48.74
C SER A 19 -19.49 -13.43 48.29
N ARG A 20 -19.19 -12.45 49.15
CA ARG A 20 -19.35 -11.03 48.83
C ARG A 20 -18.26 -10.58 47.87
N ILE A 21 -17.04 -11.08 48.01
CA ILE A 21 -15.94 -10.87 47.05
C ILE A 21 -16.31 -11.45 45.67
N GLU A 22 -16.85 -12.66 45.63
CA GLU A 22 -17.32 -13.32 44.40
C GLU A 22 -18.40 -12.49 43.70
N SER A 23 -19.36 -11.94 44.46
CA SER A 23 -20.42 -11.09 43.93
C SER A 23 -19.89 -9.76 43.36
N LEU A 24 -18.87 -9.18 44.00
CA LEU A 24 -18.21 -7.96 43.55
C LEU A 24 -17.35 -8.22 42.32
N LYS A 25 -16.66 -9.37 42.24
CA LYS A 25 -15.93 -9.81 41.04
C LYS A 25 -16.87 -10.02 39.86
N LYS A 26 -18.04 -10.65 40.07
CA LYS A 26 -19.07 -10.79 39.03
C LYS A 26 -19.61 -9.43 38.56
N LYS A 27 -19.87 -8.50 39.48
CA LYS A 27 -20.27 -7.12 39.13
C LYS A 27 -19.17 -6.39 38.37
N LYS A 28 -17.92 -6.52 38.79
CA LYS A 28 -16.76 -5.95 38.09
C LYS A 28 -16.65 -6.51 36.67
N SER A 29 -16.71 -7.83 36.50
CA SER A 29 -16.66 -8.47 35.18
C SER A 29 -17.84 -8.05 34.29
N LYS A 30 -19.05 -7.91 34.85
CA LYS A 30 -20.20 -7.35 34.11
C LYS A 30 -19.96 -5.90 33.68
N LEU A 31 -19.49 -5.05 34.60
CA LEU A 31 -19.17 -3.65 34.29
C LEU A 31 -18.01 -3.51 33.30
N GLU A 32 -17.02 -4.40 33.34
CA GLU A 32 -15.93 -4.46 32.35
C GLU A 32 -16.43 -4.92 30.98
N ALA A 33 -17.37 -5.88 30.94
CA ALA A 33 -18.03 -6.30 29.70
C ALA A 33 -18.89 -5.16 29.13
N GLU A 34 -19.70 -4.50 29.95
CA GLU A 34 -20.52 -3.35 29.55
C GLU A 34 -19.65 -2.17 29.08
N MET A 35 -18.52 -1.87 29.75
CA MET A 35 -17.58 -0.85 29.28
C MET A 35 -16.88 -1.23 27.98
N SER A 36 -16.58 -2.52 27.78
CA SER A 36 -16.00 -3.00 26.52
C SER A 36 -17.01 -2.95 25.37
N GLU A 37 -18.31 -3.20 25.63
CA GLU A 37 -19.38 -3.12 24.63
C GLU A 37 -19.71 -1.69 24.22
N LEU A 38 -19.63 -0.73 25.15
CA LEU A 38 -19.86 0.70 24.87
C LEU A 38 -18.82 1.31 23.90
N GLY A 39 -17.70 0.61 23.67
CA GLY A 39 -16.64 1.03 22.76
C GLY A 39 -15.73 2.09 23.39
N SER A 40 -14.76 2.57 22.60
CA SER A 40 -13.85 3.62 23.08
C SER A 40 -14.62 4.92 23.35
N PRO A 41 -14.24 5.73 24.36
CA PRO A 41 -14.79 7.08 24.55
C PRO A 41 -14.81 7.93 23.28
N ARG A 42 -13.82 7.71 22.39
CA ARG A 42 -13.73 8.38 21.09
C ARG A 42 -14.83 7.94 20.10
N GLU A 43 -15.25 6.69 20.14
CA GLU A 43 -16.34 6.17 19.31
C GLU A 43 -17.70 6.67 19.79
N LEU A 44 -17.90 6.74 21.11
CA LEU A 44 -19.09 7.34 21.71
C LEU A 44 -19.21 8.82 21.34
N GLN A 45 -18.12 9.58 21.44
CA GLN A 45 -18.09 10.99 21.03
C GLN A 45 -18.41 11.17 19.53
N ARG A 46 -17.95 10.26 18.66
CA ARG A 46 -18.33 10.28 17.23
C ARG A 46 -19.82 10.00 17.02
N LYS A 47 -20.38 9.03 17.74
CA LYS A 47 -21.82 8.72 17.67
C LYS A 47 -22.66 9.90 18.19
N GLU A 48 -22.23 10.54 19.27
CA GLU A 48 -22.85 11.73 19.83
C GLU A 48 -22.85 12.90 18.84
N LEU A 49 -21.70 13.19 18.21
CA LEU A 49 -21.60 14.21 17.16
C LEU A 49 -22.50 13.89 15.95
N ALA A 50 -22.52 12.64 15.49
CA ALA A 50 -23.39 12.24 14.39
C ALA A 50 -24.89 12.37 14.72
N VAL A 51 -25.27 12.14 15.98
CA VAL A 51 -26.65 12.32 16.46
C VAL A 51 -26.98 13.80 16.61
N SER A 52 -26.06 14.63 17.13
CA SER A 52 -26.28 16.07 17.28
C SER A 52 -26.39 16.78 15.92
N GLU A 53 -25.60 16.37 14.92
CA GLU A 53 -25.74 16.82 13.54
C GLU A 53 -27.11 16.47 12.94
N LYS A 54 -27.62 15.26 13.21
CA LYS A 54 -28.97 14.86 12.79
C LYS A 54 -30.06 15.67 13.49
N ILE A 55 -29.91 15.90 14.80
CA ILE A 55 -30.84 16.71 15.60
C ILE A 55 -30.91 18.12 15.04
N THR A 56 -29.76 18.79 14.88
CA THR A 56 -29.72 20.16 14.34
C THR A 56 -30.25 20.23 12.91
N GLY A 57 -30.03 19.19 12.09
CA GLY A 57 -30.62 19.07 10.76
C GLY A 57 -32.15 18.95 10.79
N LEU A 58 -32.70 18.16 11.71
CA LEU A 58 -34.14 18.01 11.91
C LEU A 58 -34.78 19.27 12.50
N GLU A 59 -34.12 19.94 13.44
CA GLU A 59 -34.56 21.21 14.02
C GLU A 59 -34.68 22.31 12.97
N LYS A 60 -33.71 22.42 12.06
CA LYS A 60 -33.77 23.36 10.94
C LYS A 60 -34.96 23.06 10.02
N LYS A 61 -35.18 21.80 9.67
CA LYS A 61 -36.34 21.38 8.85
C LYS A 61 -37.65 21.72 9.55
N LEU A 62 -37.76 21.44 10.85
CA LEU A 62 -38.93 21.77 11.65
C LEU A 62 -39.18 23.28 11.68
N HIS A 63 -38.12 24.08 11.84
CA HIS A 63 -38.21 25.53 11.82
C HIS A 63 -38.75 26.06 10.49
N TYR A 64 -38.19 25.63 9.35
CA TYR A 64 -38.66 26.06 8.03
C TYR A 64 -40.12 25.64 7.78
N SER A 65 -40.49 24.40 8.08
CA SER A 65 -41.88 23.94 7.96
C SER A 65 -42.85 24.74 8.81
N ASN A 66 -42.44 25.15 10.02
CA ASN A 66 -43.29 25.96 10.91
C ASN A 66 -43.47 27.39 10.38
N VAL A 67 -42.40 27.99 9.83
CA VAL A 67 -42.47 29.31 9.16
C VAL A 67 -43.40 29.24 7.95
N GLU A 68 -43.28 28.21 7.12
CA GLU A 68 -44.16 27.98 5.98
C GLU A 68 -45.62 27.79 6.41
N GLN A 69 -45.87 27.00 7.45
CA GLN A 69 -47.21 26.80 7.99
C GLN A 69 -47.86 28.13 8.44
N ASN A 70 -47.10 28.98 9.13
CA ASN A 70 -47.61 30.28 9.58
C ASN A 70 -47.91 31.20 8.40
N ASN A 71 -47.01 31.27 7.41
CA ASN A 71 -47.23 32.04 6.18
C ASN A 71 -48.49 31.58 5.42
N LEU A 72 -48.72 30.26 5.36
CA LEU A 72 -49.93 29.70 4.73
C LEU A 72 -51.21 30.05 5.51
N LYS A 73 -51.16 29.99 6.84
CA LYS A 73 -52.30 30.40 7.69
C LYS A 73 -52.66 31.87 7.48
N GLU A 74 -51.67 32.76 7.43
CA GLU A 74 -51.90 34.19 7.17
C GLU A 74 -52.51 34.44 5.78
N LYS A 75 -52.00 33.75 4.74
CA LYS A 75 -52.57 33.83 3.39
C LYS A 75 -54.02 33.36 3.35
N LEU A 76 -54.33 32.26 4.04
CA LEU A 76 -55.69 31.72 4.10
C LEU A 76 -56.64 32.71 4.78
N HIS A 77 -56.22 33.35 5.88
CA HIS A 77 -57.01 34.37 6.55
C HIS A 77 -57.28 35.58 5.63
N LYS A 78 -56.27 36.07 4.90
CA LYS A 78 -56.43 37.16 3.93
C LYS A 78 -57.44 36.81 2.84
N LEU A 79 -57.28 35.65 2.20
CA LEU A 79 -58.21 35.18 1.17
C LEU A 79 -59.64 35.00 1.69
N ALA A 80 -59.82 34.50 2.91
CA ALA A 80 -61.13 34.38 3.52
C ALA A 80 -61.79 35.76 3.75
N SER A 81 -61.01 36.76 4.15
CA SER A 81 -61.51 38.13 4.31
C SER A 81 -61.88 38.79 2.98
N GLU A 82 -61.06 38.58 1.95
CA GLU A 82 -61.33 39.08 0.59
C GLU A 82 -62.60 38.47 0.00
N LYS A 83 -62.75 37.14 0.11
CA LYS A 83 -63.97 36.44 -0.31
C LYS A 83 -65.22 37.05 0.34
N ARG A 84 -65.18 37.26 1.66
CA ARG A 84 -66.31 37.84 2.41
C ARG A 84 -66.61 39.28 1.96
N ASN A 85 -65.61 40.05 1.56
CA ASN A 85 -65.82 41.40 1.05
C ASN A 85 -66.46 41.38 -0.34
N ILE A 86 -66.00 40.49 -1.23
CA ILE A 86 -66.58 40.32 -2.56
C ILE A 86 -68.04 39.88 -2.47
N GLU A 87 -68.36 38.92 -1.60
CA GLU A 87 -69.74 38.48 -1.38
C GLU A 87 -70.65 39.64 -0.95
N LYS A 88 -70.19 40.50 -0.05
CA LYS A 88 -70.95 41.70 0.36
C LYS A 88 -71.14 42.71 -0.76
N GLU A 89 -70.15 42.90 -1.63
CA GLU A 89 -70.27 43.80 -2.78
C GLU A 89 -71.27 43.25 -3.80
N ILE A 90 -71.28 41.94 -4.03
CA ILE A 90 -72.27 41.28 -4.88
C ILE A 90 -73.68 41.51 -4.31
N ASP A 91 -73.88 41.23 -3.02
CA ASP A 91 -75.17 41.40 -2.34
C ASP A 91 -75.66 42.86 -2.39
N HIS A 92 -74.74 43.83 -2.41
CA HIS A 92 -75.07 45.25 -2.53
C HIS A 92 -75.47 45.67 -3.95
N LEU A 93 -74.83 45.09 -4.97
CA LEU A 93 -75.03 45.46 -6.38
C LEU A 93 -76.24 44.77 -7.02
N GLU A 94 -76.58 43.56 -6.57
CA GLU A 94 -77.69 42.75 -7.10
C GLU A 94 -79.05 43.48 -7.11
N PRO A 95 -79.51 44.14 -6.03
CA PRO A 95 -80.77 44.88 -6.06
C PRO A 95 -80.76 46.05 -7.05
N GLY A 96 -79.61 46.71 -7.24
CA GLY A 96 -79.46 47.79 -8.23
C GLY A 96 -79.58 47.27 -9.66
N LYS A 97 -79.07 46.07 -9.93
CA LYS A 97 -79.24 45.38 -11.21
C LYS A 97 -80.70 45.05 -11.47
N GLU A 98 -81.40 44.46 -10.50
CA GLU A 98 -82.83 44.12 -10.63
C GLU A 98 -83.70 45.36 -10.87
N GLU A 99 -83.43 46.48 -10.19
CA GLU A 99 -84.13 47.74 -10.41
C GLU A 99 -83.92 48.26 -11.84
N LEU A 100 -82.68 48.24 -12.32
CA LEU A 100 -82.34 48.66 -13.67
C LEU A 100 -83.01 47.77 -14.73
N GLU A 101 -83.01 46.45 -14.55
CA GLU A 101 -83.70 45.52 -15.45
C GLU A 101 -85.20 45.78 -15.50
N SER A 102 -85.84 46.02 -14.35
CA SER A 102 -87.26 46.36 -14.28
C SER A 102 -87.58 47.69 -15.00
N ARG A 103 -86.73 48.71 -14.81
CA ARG A 103 -86.84 50.00 -15.52
C ARG A 103 -86.65 49.83 -17.01
N LEU A 104 -85.70 49.01 -17.44
CA LEU A 104 -85.42 48.73 -18.84
C LEU A 104 -86.61 48.01 -19.48
N ALA A 105 -87.17 47.00 -18.83
CA ALA A 105 -88.37 46.30 -19.27
C ALA A 105 -89.62 47.21 -19.33
N LYS A 106 -89.74 48.19 -18.43
CA LYS A 106 -90.80 49.21 -18.50
C LYS A 106 -90.60 50.14 -19.70
N ASN A 107 -89.37 50.62 -19.91
CA ASN A 107 -89.04 51.50 -21.03
C ASN A 107 -89.23 50.79 -22.37
N GLU A 108 -88.81 49.53 -22.51
CA GLU A 108 -89.05 48.71 -23.70
C GLU A 108 -90.54 48.58 -24.01
N ARG A 109 -91.40 48.38 -22.99
CA ARG A 109 -92.86 48.35 -23.19
C ARG A 109 -93.41 49.67 -23.71
N GLU A 110 -92.94 50.80 -23.19
CA GLU A 110 -93.37 52.11 -23.64
C GLU A 110 -92.85 52.45 -25.05
N VAL A 111 -91.62 52.07 -25.36
CA VAL A 111 -91.05 52.18 -26.73
C VAL A 111 -91.88 51.36 -27.71
N ARG A 112 -92.18 50.09 -27.42
CA ARG A 112 -93.03 49.24 -28.28
C ARG A 112 -94.43 49.83 -28.50
N LYS A 113 -95.03 50.46 -27.48
CA LYS A 113 -96.33 51.16 -27.63
C LYS A 113 -96.21 52.36 -28.55
N ARG A 114 -95.15 53.16 -28.42
CA ARG A 114 -94.91 54.34 -29.26
C ARG A 114 -94.60 53.93 -30.70
N GLU A 115 -93.77 52.92 -30.89
CA GLU A 115 -93.49 52.32 -32.21
C GLU A 115 -94.76 51.86 -32.90
N LYS A 116 -95.67 51.15 -32.21
CA LYS A 116 -96.96 50.76 -32.79
C LYS A 116 -97.78 51.97 -33.26
N LYS A 117 -97.87 53.03 -32.46
CA LYS A 117 -98.58 54.26 -32.84
C LYS A 117 -97.93 54.96 -34.03
N ILE A 118 -96.61 55.05 -34.05
CA ILE A 118 -95.86 55.63 -35.18
C ILE A 118 -96.12 54.82 -36.44
N ASN A 119 -96.01 53.50 -36.34
CA ASN A 119 -96.25 52.55 -37.42
C ASN A 119 -97.66 52.72 -38.01
N GLU A 120 -98.70 52.81 -37.17
CA GLU A 120 -100.07 53.07 -37.61
C GLU A 120 -100.26 54.43 -38.30
N ILE A 121 -99.51 55.47 -37.90
CA ILE A 121 -99.54 56.79 -38.54
C ILE A 121 -98.80 56.74 -39.88
N VAL A 122 -97.63 56.13 -39.92
CA VAL A 122 -96.78 55.98 -41.11
C VAL A 122 -97.52 55.17 -42.19
N ASP A 123 -98.14 54.05 -41.81
CA ASP A 123 -98.89 53.21 -42.76
C ASP A 123 -100.12 53.95 -43.32
N ARG A 124 -100.71 54.89 -42.55
CA ARG A 124 -101.78 55.78 -43.04
C ARG A 124 -101.26 56.81 -44.05
N ILE A 125 -100.12 57.45 -43.78
CA ILE A 125 -99.54 58.49 -44.65
C ILE A 125 -99.07 57.88 -45.97
N TYR A 126 -98.41 56.72 -45.92
CA TYR A 126 -97.80 56.09 -47.10
C TYR A 126 -98.69 55.03 -47.74
N LYS A 127 -99.99 54.99 -47.44
CA LYS A 127 -100.91 53.99 -47.99
C LYS A 127 -100.94 54.01 -49.52
N ASP A 128 -101.08 55.20 -50.09
CA ASP A 128 -101.16 55.40 -51.55
C ASP A 128 -99.84 55.08 -52.24
N PHE A 129 -98.70 55.40 -51.60
CA PHE A 129 -97.36 55.05 -52.09
C PHE A 129 -97.08 53.54 -52.00
N SER A 130 -97.51 52.90 -50.92
CA SER A 130 -97.35 51.44 -50.75
C SER A 130 -98.16 50.69 -51.81
N MET A 131 -99.35 51.18 -52.14
CA MET A 131 -100.16 50.66 -53.26
C MET A 131 -99.52 50.88 -54.64
N SER A 132 -98.87 52.03 -54.88
CA SER A 132 -98.25 52.33 -56.17
C SER A 132 -96.96 51.52 -56.43
N VAL A 133 -96.18 51.25 -55.38
CA VAL A 133 -94.93 50.47 -55.45
C VAL A 133 -95.20 48.96 -55.28
N GLY A 134 -96.40 48.57 -54.84
CA GLY A 134 -96.79 47.17 -54.66
C GLY A 134 -96.21 46.49 -53.42
N VAL A 135 -95.89 47.26 -52.37
CA VAL A 135 -95.38 46.77 -51.08
C VAL A 135 -96.45 46.89 -50.00
N LYS A 136 -96.40 46.05 -48.95
CA LYS A 136 -97.47 46.05 -47.93
C LYS A 136 -97.44 47.30 -47.07
N ASN A 137 -96.23 47.74 -46.69
CA ASN A 137 -95.97 48.96 -45.92
C ASN A 137 -94.65 49.59 -46.42
N ILE A 138 -94.47 50.91 -46.23
CA ILE A 138 -93.22 51.64 -46.57
C ILE A 138 -91.96 51.01 -45.97
N ARG A 139 -92.09 50.36 -44.82
CA ARG A 139 -90.99 49.67 -44.12
C ARG A 139 -90.40 48.50 -44.90
N GLU A 140 -91.19 47.72 -45.64
CA GLU A 140 -90.64 46.63 -46.47
C GLU A 140 -89.74 47.18 -47.59
N TYR A 141 -90.11 48.35 -48.12
CA TYR A 141 -89.34 49.04 -49.15
C TYR A 141 -88.08 49.68 -48.59
N GLU A 142 -88.19 50.42 -47.48
CA GLU A 142 -87.05 51.01 -46.77
C GLU A 142 -86.09 49.94 -46.27
N GLU A 143 -86.58 48.85 -45.67
CA GLU A 143 -85.74 47.78 -45.15
C GLU A 143 -84.93 47.10 -46.26
N LYS A 144 -85.53 46.90 -47.44
CA LYS A 144 -84.81 46.35 -48.60
C LYS A 144 -83.74 47.32 -49.12
N GLN A 145 -84.09 48.57 -49.35
CA GLN A 145 -83.15 49.58 -49.86
C GLN A 145 -82.04 49.91 -48.85
N LEU A 146 -82.37 49.99 -47.57
CA LEU A 146 -81.44 50.25 -46.49
C LEU A 146 -80.49 49.06 -46.28
N LYS A 147 -80.99 47.81 -46.34
CA LYS A 147 -80.14 46.61 -46.31
C LYS A 147 -79.17 46.57 -47.48
N ASP A 148 -79.64 46.86 -48.69
CA ASP A 148 -78.77 46.87 -49.87
C ASP A 148 -77.69 47.96 -49.77
N ALA A 149 -78.05 49.16 -49.28
CA ALA A 149 -77.10 50.25 -49.04
C ALA A 149 -76.10 49.95 -47.90
N GLN A 150 -76.56 49.35 -46.81
CA GLN A 150 -75.71 48.93 -45.69
C GLN A 150 -74.74 47.83 -46.12
N ALA A 151 -75.21 46.81 -46.85
CA ALA A 151 -74.37 45.73 -47.36
C ALA A 151 -73.28 46.26 -48.32
N LEU A 152 -73.61 47.22 -49.18
CA LEU A 152 -72.65 47.90 -50.04
C LEU A 152 -71.58 48.65 -49.22
N GLN A 153 -72.02 49.40 -48.19
CA GLN A 153 -71.13 50.20 -47.36
C GLN A 153 -70.23 49.33 -46.47
N GLU A 154 -70.76 48.25 -45.89
CA GLU A 154 -69.99 47.27 -45.13
C GLU A 154 -68.95 46.58 -46.02
N ARG A 155 -69.32 46.21 -47.24
CA ARG A 155 -68.38 45.64 -48.21
C ARG A 155 -67.29 46.64 -48.63
N LYS A 156 -67.64 47.91 -48.78
CA LYS A 156 -66.67 48.97 -49.07
C LYS A 156 -65.71 49.18 -47.90
N LEU A 157 -66.23 49.17 -46.67
CA LEU A 157 -65.42 49.31 -45.46
C LEU A 157 -64.51 48.10 -45.24
N SER A 158 -65.00 46.88 -45.48
CA SER A 158 -64.19 45.66 -45.37
C SER A 158 -63.06 45.62 -46.40
N LEU A 159 -63.33 46.00 -47.65
CA LEU A 159 -62.30 46.15 -48.69
C LEU A 159 -61.30 47.25 -48.35
N SER A 160 -61.77 48.39 -47.83
CA SER A 160 -60.88 49.47 -47.36
C SER A 160 -59.98 49.01 -46.22
N ASN A 161 -60.52 48.23 -45.28
CA ASN A 161 -59.75 47.66 -44.16
C ASN A 161 -58.75 46.61 -44.63
N GLN A 162 -59.10 45.79 -45.63
CA GLN A 162 -58.15 44.86 -46.24
C GLN A 162 -57.04 45.60 -46.98
N LEU A 163 -57.38 46.68 -47.71
CA LEU A 163 -56.42 47.50 -48.43
C LEU A 163 -55.46 48.20 -47.46
N SER A 164 -55.95 48.76 -46.36
CA SER A 164 -55.08 49.36 -45.34
C SER A 164 -54.20 48.31 -44.67
N LYS A 165 -54.71 47.12 -44.32
CA LYS A 165 -53.89 46.00 -43.81
C LYS A 165 -52.77 45.61 -44.77
N LEU A 166 -53.09 45.44 -46.05
CA LEU A 166 -52.11 45.11 -47.09
C LEU A 166 -51.08 46.23 -47.27
N LYS A 167 -51.51 47.50 -47.24
CA LYS A 167 -50.60 48.64 -47.26
C LYS A 167 -49.65 48.64 -46.07
N TYR A 168 -50.16 48.44 -44.86
CA TYR A 168 -49.33 48.36 -43.66
C TYR A 168 -48.34 47.20 -43.71
N GLN A 169 -48.77 46.03 -44.20
CA GLN A 169 -47.87 44.89 -44.40
C GLN A 169 -46.79 45.18 -45.44
N LEU A 170 -47.15 45.81 -46.55
CA LEU A 170 -46.20 46.20 -47.58
C LEU A 170 -45.18 47.22 -47.04
N GLU A 171 -45.64 48.26 -46.35
CA GLU A 171 -44.76 49.25 -45.73
C GLU A 171 -43.86 48.63 -44.66
N TYR A 172 -44.38 47.67 -43.88
CA TYR A 172 -43.59 46.94 -42.89
C TYR A 172 -42.48 46.14 -43.56
N GLU A 173 -42.79 45.35 -44.59
CA GLU A 173 -41.80 44.56 -45.31
C GLU A 173 -40.79 45.44 -46.07
N GLN A 174 -41.21 46.60 -46.58
CA GLN A 174 -40.29 47.57 -47.20
C GLN A 174 -39.36 48.25 -46.20
N LYS A 175 -39.82 48.53 -44.98
CA LYS A 175 -39.02 49.15 -43.91
C LYS A 175 -38.22 48.12 -43.10
N ARG A 176 -38.53 46.82 -43.24
CA ARG A 176 -37.87 45.73 -42.52
C ARG A 176 -36.48 45.50 -43.10
N ASP A 177 -35.47 45.86 -42.33
CA ASP A 177 -34.08 45.61 -42.67
C ASP A 177 -33.73 44.13 -42.52
N MET A 178 -33.70 43.41 -43.64
CA MET A 178 -33.24 42.02 -43.72
C MET A 178 -31.71 41.92 -43.80
N HIS A 179 -31.03 43.01 -44.15
CA HIS A 179 -29.61 43.01 -44.44
C HIS A 179 -28.78 42.95 -43.15
N ALA A 180 -29.17 43.70 -42.11
CA ALA A 180 -28.45 43.69 -40.84
C ALA A 180 -28.42 42.31 -40.14
N PRO A 181 -29.52 41.53 -40.05
CA PRO A 181 -29.47 40.16 -39.52
C PRO A 181 -28.60 39.22 -40.36
N ILE A 182 -28.69 39.32 -41.69
CA ILE A 182 -27.89 38.49 -42.61
C ILE A 182 -26.40 38.82 -42.48
N ALA A 183 -26.04 40.09 -42.41
CA ALA A 183 -24.66 40.53 -42.22
C ALA A 183 -24.09 40.04 -40.88
N LYS A 184 -24.88 40.10 -39.80
CA LYS A 184 -24.48 39.52 -38.51
C LYS A 184 -24.25 38.01 -38.61
N LEU A 185 -25.15 37.28 -39.25
CA LEU A 185 -25.01 35.83 -39.45
C LEU A 185 -23.75 35.49 -40.26
N ASN A 186 -23.48 36.22 -41.34
CA ASN A 186 -22.28 36.03 -42.14
C ASN A 186 -21.01 36.31 -41.33
N ASN A 187 -20.97 37.40 -40.56
CA ASN A 187 -19.83 37.70 -39.69
C ASN A 187 -19.61 36.60 -38.65
N THR A 188 -20.69 36.07 -38.05
CA THR A 188 -20.58 34.96 -37.10
C THR A 188 -20.13 33.67 -37.78
N HIS A 189 -20.54 33.44 -39.03
CA HIS A 189 -20.10 32.29 -39.81
C HIS A 189 -18.60 32.38 -40.10
N GLU A 190 -18.12 33.54 -40.56
CA GLU A 190 -16.69 33.76 -40.82
C GLU A 190 -15.83 33.63 -39.56
N THR A 191 -16.30 34.09 -38.39
CA THR A 191 -15.57 33.92 -37.13
C THR A 191 -15.50 32.44 -36.74
N LEU A 192 -16.61 31.71 -36.87
CA LEU A 192 -16.67 30.28 -36.56
C LEU A 192 -15.80 29.47 -37.53
N GLU A 193 -15.75 29.81 -38.81
CA GLU A 193 -14.85 29.17 -39.77
C GLU A 193 -13.38 29.38 -39.43
N LYS A 194 -13.00 30.59 -39.00
CA LYS A 194 -11.63 30.88 -38.54
C LYS A 194 -11.27 30.09 -37.29
N GLU A 195 -12.19 30.00 -36.33
CA GLU A 195 -12.01 29.20 -35.12
C GLU A 195 -11.88 27.70 -35.44
N LEU A 196 -12.71 27.18 -36.34
CA LEU A 196 -12.66 25.79 -36.80
C LEU A 196 -11.30 25.46 -37.43
N LYS A 197 -10.80 26.32 -38.32
CA LYS A 197 -9.46 26.15 -38.92
C LYS A 197 -8.37 26.17 -37.84
N GLY A 198 -8.44 27.11 -36.90
CA GLY A 198 -7.50 27.17 -35.78
C GLY A 198 -7.56 25.94 -34.87
N LEU A 199 -8.73 25.33 -34.68
CA LEU A 199 -8.87 24.08 -33.92
C LEU A 199 -8.29 22.89 -34.69
N GLN A 200 -8.53 22.81 -36.00
CA GLN A 200 -7.95 21.77 -36.86
C GLN A 200 -6.42 21.79 -36.83
N GLU A 201 -5.80 22.97 -36.93
CA GLU A 201 -4.34 23.10 -36.84
C GLU A 201 -3.77 22.70 -35.47
N ARG A 202 -4.50 22.95 -34.38
CA ARG A 202 -4.11 22.51 -33.03
C ARG A 202 -4.26 21.01 -32.88
N GLU A 203 -5.31 20.43 -33.44
CA GLU A 203 -5.54 18.98 -33.45
C GLU A 203 -4.43 18.26 -34.22
N THR A 204 -4.04 18.75 -35.41
CA THR A 204 -2.95 18.14 -36.18
C THR A 204 -1.61 18.25 -35.46
N ARG A 205 -1.34 19.37 -34.78
CA ARG A 205 -0.13 19.52 -33.95
C ARG A 205 -0.13 18.55 -32.77
N ALA A 206 -1.23 18.48 -32.03
CA ALA A 206 -1.36 17.57 -30.89
C ALA A 206 -1.24 16.09 -31.32
N LYS A 207 -1.75 15.71 -32.49
CA LYS A 207 -1.56 14.37 -33.06
C LYS A 207 -0.09 14.08 -33.37
N ALA A 208 0.61 15.01 -34.02
CA ALA A 208 2.04 14.87 -34.30
C ALA A 208 2.88 14.76 -33.01
N ASP A 209 2.56 15.58 -31.99
CA ASP A 209 3.24 15.52 -30.69
C ASP A 209 2.95 14.19 -29.98
N ALA A 210 1.72 13.68 -30.04
CA ALA A 210 1.35 12.39 -29.46
C ALA A 210 2.06 11.22 -30.15
N GLU A 211 2.15 11.22 -31.48
CA GLU A 211 2.91 10.23 -32.25
C GLU A 211 4.40 10.27 -31.90
N HIS A 212 4.98 11.48 -31.79
CA HIS A 212 6.37 11.64 -31.37
C HIS A 212 6.63 11.10 -29.96
N ILE A 213 5.77 11.43 -28.98
CA ILE A 213 5.88 10.90 -27.62
C ILE A 213 5.70 9.38 -27.59
N SER A 214 4.79 8.83 -28.41
CA SER A 214 4.59 7.38 -28.51
C SER A 214 5.85 6.69 -29.01
N ASN A 215 6.48 7.20 -30.06
CA ASN A 215 7.73 6.65 -30.59
C ASN A 215 8.86 6.72 -29.55
N GLN A 216 9.02 7.86 -28.87
CA GLN A 216 10.00 7.98 -27.78
C GLN A 216 9.74 7.00 -26.63
N MET A 217 8.47 6.74 -26.31
CA MET A 217 8.11 5.77 -25.28
C MET A 217 8.45 4.33 -25.71
N GLU A 218 8.27 3.99 -26.98
CA GLU A 218 8.67 2.69 -27.53
C GLU A 218 10.19 2.51 -27.54
N GLU A 219 10.94 3.53 -27.95
CA GLU A 219 12.41 3.54 -27.89
C GLU A 219 12.93 3.34 -26.47
N LEU A 220 12.42 4.11 -25.50
CA LEU A 220 12.81 3.99 -24.10
C LEU A 220 12.43 2.62 -23.50
N LYS A 221 11.32 2.02 -23.94
CA LYS A 221 10.95 0.66 -23.52
C LYS A 221 11.94 -0.37 -24.08
N ALA A 222 12.31 -0.26 -25.35
CA ALA A 222 13.30 -1.15 -25.96
C ALA A 222 14.67 -1.04 -25.27
N GLU A 223 15.12 0.19 -24.96
CA GLU A 223 16.33 0.41 -24.18
C GLU A 223 16.24 -0.18 -22.77
N ALA A 224 15.09 -0.04 -22.09
CA ALA A 224 14.89 -0.62 -20.76
C ALA A 224 14.92 -2.16 -20.79
N GLU A 225 14.37 -2.78 -21.83
CA GLU A 225 14.44 -4.23 -22.04
C GLU A 225 15.87 -4.71 -22.30
N ASP A 226 16.64 -4.00 -23.12
CA ASP A 226 18.06 -4.31 -23.37
C ASP A 226 18.91 -4.18 -22.09
N TRP A 227 18.71 -3.12 -21.31
CA TRP A 227 19.37 -2.96 -20.01
C TRP A 227 18.98 -4.05 -19.01
N LYS A 228 17.72 -4.49 -19.02
CA LYS A 228 17.27 -5.59 -18.18
C LYS A 228 17.97 -6.90 -18.57
N LEU A 229 18.05 -7.22 -19.86
CA LEU A 229 18.77 -8.40 -20.33
C LEU A 229 20.24 -8.36 -19.93
N LYS A 230 20.92 -7.22 -20.11
CA LYS A 230 22.31 -7.03 -19.65
C LYS A 230 22.47 -7.20 -18.14
N SER A 231 21.50 -6.72 -17.35
CA SER A 231 21.49 -6.90 -15.90
C SER A 231 21.34 -8.38 -15.52
N ASP A 232 20.41 -9.09 -16.15
CA ASP A 232 20.17 -10.52 -15.91
C ASP A 232 21.43 -11.34 -16.29
N GLU A 233 22.09 -11.02 -17.42
CA GLU A 233 23.37 -11.62 -17.81
C GLU A 233 24.47 -11.38 -16.76
N CYS A 234 24.59 -10.15 -16.25
CA CYS A 234 25.57 -9.83 -15.21
C CYS A 234 25.28 -10.59 -13.91
N GLU A 235 24.01 -10.75 -13.53
CA GLU A 235 23.61 -11.51 -12.35
C GLU A 235 24.00 -12.99 -12.48
N THR A 236 23.73 -13.60 -13.64
CA THR A 236 24.15 -14.99 -13.89
C THR A 236 25.68 -15.16 -13.83
N ALA A 237 26.44 -14.22 -14.40
CA ALA A 237 27.90 -14.23 -14.33
C ALA A 237 28.41 -14.08 -12.88
N ILE A 238 27.77 -13.24 -12.07
CA ILE A 238 28.09 -13.10 -10.64
C ILE A 238 27.81 -14.40 -9.89
N GLU A 239 26.70 -15.08 -10.16
CA GLU A 239 26.39 -16.37 -9.55
C GLU A 239 27.41 -17.46 -9.91
N GLU A 240 27.85 -17.50 -11.17
CA GLU A 240 28.89 -18.43 -11.62
C GLU A 240 30.23 -18.15 -10.93
N LEU A 241 30.65 -16.88 -10.86
CA LEU A 241 31.87 -16.49 -10.16
C LEU A 241 31.80 -16.81 -8.67
N LYS A 242 30.64 -16.63 -8.03
CA LYS A 242 30.42 -17.04 -6.63
C LYS A 242 30.61 -18.55 -6.45
N LYS A 243 29.99 -19.37 -7.32
CA LYS A 243 30.17 -20.84 -7.29
C LYS A 243 31.62 -21.25 -7.47
N GLN A 244 32.34 -20.60 -8.40
CA GLN A 244 33.77 -20.84 -8.59
C GLN A 244 34.57 -20.46 -7.34
N ASN A 245 34.32 -19.29 -6.76
CA ASN A 245 34.97 -18.84 -5.54
C ASN A 245 34.74 -19.79 -4.36
N ASP A 246 33.51 -20.28 -4.19
CA ASP A 246 33.18 -21.27 -3.15
C ASP A 246 33.94 -22.60 -3.36
N SER A 247 34.07 -23.04 -4.62
CA SER A 247 34.84 -24.25 -4.95
C SER A 247 36.34 -24.09 -4.65
N VAL A 248 36.91 -22.92 -4.97
CA VAL A 248 38.31 -22.59 -4.69
C VAL A 248 38.54 -22.46 -3.18
N ALA A 249 37.62 -21.81 -2.46
CA ALA A 249 37.67 -21.71 -1.01
C ALA A 249 37.64 -23.09 -0.33
N ALA A 250 36.80 -24.01 -0.82
CA ALA A 250 36.77 -25.39 -0.35
C ALA A 250 38.09 -26.15 -0.64
N ALA A 251 38.67 -25.96 -1.84
CA ALA A 251 39.96 -26.55 -2.20
C ALA A 251 41.10 -26.00 -1.33
N LEU A 252 41.14 -24.69 -1.09
CA LEU A 252 42.09 -24.03 -0.19
C LEU A 252 41.96 -24.57 1.24
N ALA A 253 40.74 -24.70 1.77
CA ALA A 253 40.52 -25.27 3.09
C ALA A 253 41.01 -26.73 3.19
N LYS A 254 40.88 -27.51 2.11
CA LYS A 254 41.42 -28.89 2.05
C LYS A 254 42.95 -28.88 2.05
N LEU A 255 43.58 -28.01 1.26
CA LEU A 255 45.04 -27.89 1.20
C LEU A 255 45.61 -27.39 2.53
N ASP A 256 44.99 -26.40 3.16
CA ASP A 256 45.36 -25.88 4.49
C ASP A 256 45.36 -27.00 5.56
N ARG A 257 44.35 -27.88 5.55
CA ARG A 257 44.33 -29.07 6.42
C ARG A 257 45.48 -30.02 6.15
N GLN A 258 45.85 -30.23 4.88
CA GLN A 258 46.98 -31.09 4.52
C GLN A 258 48.32 -30.48 4.94
N VAL A 259 48.48 -29.17 4.77
CA VAL A 259 49.66 -28.42 5.23
C VAL A 259 49.80 -28.55 6.74
N LYS A 260 48.74 -28.27 7.51
CA LYS A 260 48.74 -28.43 8.98
C LYS A 260 49.08 -29.85 9.43
N LEU A 261 48.59 -30.87 8.70
CA LEU A 261 48.95 -32.26 8.97
C LEU A 261 50.45 -32.52 8.74
N LYS A 262 51.01 -32.02 7.62
CA LYS A 262 52.43 -32.17 7.29
C LYS A 262 53.33 -31.38 8.25
N GLU A 263 52.95 -30.16 8.61
CA GLU A 263 53.64 -29.37 9.64
C GLU A 263 53.64 -30.10 10.98
N GLY A 264 52.50 -30.68 11.38
CA GLY A 264 52.42 -31.54 12.57
C GLY A 264 53.37 -32.74 12.50
N GLN A 265 53.45 -33.42 11.34
CA GLN A 265 54.39 -34.52 11.12
C GLN A 265 55.85 -34.06 11.22
N ILE A 266 56.20 -32.90 10.67
CA ILE A 266 57.55 -32.32 10.76
C ILE A 266 57.91 -32.06 12.23
N VAL A 267 57.02 -31.45 13.00
CA VAL A 267 57.24 -31.17 14.43
C VAL A 267 57.44 -32.46 15.23
N GLN A 268 56.65 -33.50 14.95
CA GLN A 268 56.82 -34.83 15.59
C GLN A 268 58.16 -35.47 15.22
N LEU A 269 58.56 -35.43 13.94
CA LEU A 269 59.85 -35.96 13.50
C LEU A 269 61.03 -35.21 14.11
N ARG A 270 60.95 -33.87 14.21
CA ARG A 270 61.94 -33.05 14.92
C ARG A 270 62.01 -33.36 16.41
N SER A 271 60.88 -33.66 17.06
CA SER A 271 60.87 -34.15 18.45
C SER A 271 61.60 -35.49 18.57
N ARG A 272 61.25 -36.46 17.72
CA ARG A 272 61.89 -37.79 17.72
C ARG A 272 63.38 -37.69 17.41
N GLN A 273 63.80 -36.80 16.51
CA GLN A 273 65.22 -36.54 16.25
C GLN A 273 65.94 -36.00 17.49
N ARG A 274 65.36 -35.03 18.20
CA ARG A 274 65.90 -34.51 19.46
C ARG A 274 66.00 -35.60 20.53
N GLU A 275 64.96 -36.41 20.70
CA GLU A 275 64.98 -37.54 21.64
C GLU A 275 66.06 -38.58 21.31
N ILE A 276 66.30 -38.87 20.03
CA ILE A 276 67.39 -39.76 19.59
C ILE A 276 68.74 -39.13 19.92
N HIS A 277 68.90 -37.82 19.67
CA HIS A 277 70.13 -37.11 19.99
C HIS A 277 70.44 -37.14 21.49
N GLU A 278 69.45 -36.82 22.33
CA GLU A 278 69.58 -36.87 23.80
C GLU A 278 69.97 -38.28 24.29
N LYS A 279 69.41 -39.34 23.70
CA LYS A 279 69.80 -40.73 24.00
C LYS A 279 71.25 -41.03 23.59
N CYS A 280 71.66 -40.60 22.40
CA CYS A 280 73.04 -40.77 21.95
C CYS A 280 74.05 -39.99 22.83
N GLU A 281 73.69 -38.79 23.29
CA GLU A 281 74.49 -38.02 24.26
C GLU A 281 74.60 -38.74 25.61
N LEU A 282 73.48 -39.28 26.14
CA LEU A 282 73.47 -40.08 27.38
C LEU A 282 74.34 -41.33 27.27
N GLU A 283 74.32 -42.00 26.12
CA GLU A 283 75.13 -43.20 25.83
C GLU A 283 76.58 -42.88 25.42
N GLN A 284 76.98 -41.59 25.39
CA GLN A 284 78.30 -41.11 24.97
C GLN A 284 78.71 -41.55 23.56
N LEU A 285 77.74 -41.73 22.67
CA LEU A 285 77.97 -42.07 21.26
C LEU A 285 78.30 -40.79 20.48
N LYS A 286 79.53 -40.69 19.97
CA LYS A 286 79.94 -39.56 19.13
C LYS A 286 79.32 -39.68 17.73
N LEU A 287 78.28 -38.90 17.45
CA LEU A 287 77.69 -38.81 16.12
C LEU A 287 78.54 -37.91 15.21
N PRO A 288 78.79 -38.28 13.94
CA PRO A 288 79.46 -37.42 12.97
C PRO A 288 78.59 -36.19 12.64
N THR A 289 79.06 -35.00 12.95
CA THR A 289 78.41 -33.72 12.61
C THR A 289 79.23 -32.98 11.56
N VAL A 290 78.53 -32.35 10.60
CA VAL A 290 79.15 -31.41 9.67
C VAL A 290 79.25 -30.06 10.38
N ASN A 291 80.47 -29.57 10.60
CA ASN A 291 80.67 -28.20 11.07
C ASN A 291 80.52 -27.25 9.88
N ASP A 292 79.49 -26.41 9.90
CA ASP A 292 79.37 -25.30 8.96
C ASP A 292 80.42 -24.22 9.34
N PRO A 293 81.32 -23.79 8.43
CA PRO A 293 82.40 -22.85 8.76
C PRO A 293 81.95 -21.42 9.10
N MET A 294 80.65 -21.13 9.10
CA MET A 294 80.10 -19.79 9.30
C MET A 294 78.95 -19.81 10.33
N ASP A 295 79.25 -20.10 11.59
CA ASP A 295 78.23 -20.00 12.64
C ASP A 295 78.75 -19.28 13.89
N THR A 296 78.32 -18.02 14.05
CA THR A 296 78.52 -17.20 15.25
C THR A 296 77.31 -17.35 16.16
N GLY A 297 77.41 -18.25 17.14
CA GLY A 297 76.76 -18.15 18.44
C GLY A 297 75.24 -17.92 18.46
N SER A 298 74.45 -18.96 18.18
CA SER A 298 73.10 -19.10 18.73
C SER A 298 72.81 -20.56 19.08
N SER A 299 72.53 -20.84 20.35
CA SER A 299 72.37 -22.19 20.95
C SER A 299 71.07 -22.91 20.53
N SER A 300 70.61 -22.75 19.29
CA SER A 300 69.30 -23.23 18.85
C SER A 300 69.24 -23.60 17.36
N GLN A 301 70.30 -24.17 16.81
CA GLN A 301 70.31 -24.69 15.44
C GLN A 301 70.42 -26.23 15.42
N GLU A 302 69.54 -26.84 14.62
CA GLU A 302 69.50 -28.28 14.34
C GLU A 302 70.88 -28.74 13.86
N LEU A 303 71.54 -29.61 14.62
CA LEU A 303 72.82 -30.20 14.24
C LEU A 303 72.67 -30.97 12.92
N VAL A 304 73.41 -30.56 11.89
CA VAL A 304 73.43 -31.23 10.59
C VAL A 304 74.34 -32.46 10.68
N LEU A 305 73.73 -33.63 10.69
CA LEU A 305 74.44 -34.91 10.74
C LEU A 305 75.11 -35.23 9.40
N ASP A 306 76.35 -35.71 9.44
CA ASP A 306 77.08 -36.15 8.25
C ASP A 306 76.69 -37.60 7.90
N TYR A 307 75.93 -37.78 6.82
CA TYR A 307 75.49 -39.09 6.36
C TYR A 307 76.42 -39.71 5.29
N ASN A 308 77.54 -39.07 4.92
CA ASN A 308 78.43 -39.55 3.84
C ASN A 308 79.09 -40.90 4.13
N GLN A 309 79.16 -41.29 5.41
CA GLN A 309 79.74 -42.56 5.86
C GLN A 309 78.73 -43.72 5.88
N LEU A 310 77.44 -43.46 5.66
CA LEU A 310 76.43 -44.52 5.56
C LEU A 310 76.41 -45.13 4.16
N SER A 311 76.19 -46.43 4.09
CA SER A 311 76.00 -47.10 2.80
C SER A 311 74.70 -46.65 2.13
N GLU A 312 74.69 -46.65 0.79
CA GLU A 312 73.61 -46.13 -0.06
C GLU A 312 72.23 -46.78 0.22
N ILE A 313 72.22 -47.94 0.86
CA ILE A 313 71.02 -48.68 1.26
C ILE A 313 70.23 -47.92 2.35
N TYR A 314 70.92 -47.19 3.23
CA TYR A 314 70.29 -46.43 4.32
C TYR A 314 69.97 -44.97 3.93
N LEU A 315 70.46 -44.50 2.78
CA LEU A 315 70.26 -43.14 2.27
C LEU A 315 69.03 -43.00 1.34
N LYS A 316 68.49 -44.12 0.85
CA LYS A 316 67.26 -44.11 0.05
C LYS A 316 66.05 -43.84 0.94
N GLU A 317 64.97 -43.28 0.39
CA GLU A 317 63.69 -43.13 1.09
C GLU A 317 63.12 -44.51 1.48
N VAL A 318 63.47 -44.97 2.68
CA VAL A 318 62.97 -46.19 3.27
C VAL A 318 61.57 -45.92 3.83
N ARG A 319 60.56 -46.69 3.41
CA ARG A 319 59.20 -46.60 3.99
C ARG A 319 59.27 -46.84 5.50
N LEU A 320 58.36 -46.26 6.29
CA LEU A 320 58.31 -46.46 7.74
C LEU A 320 58.40 -47.95 8.15
N SER A 321 57.70 -48.82 7.41
CA SER A 321 57.74 -50.28 7.61
C SER A 321 59.10 -50.93 7.41
N ASP A 322 59.91 -50.39 6.50
CA ASP A 322 61.23 -50.92 6.19
C ASP A 322 62.26 -50.37 7.18
N ARG A 323 62.04 -49.15 7.71
CA ARG A 323 62.82 -48.58 8.83
C ARG A 323 62.61 -49.38 10.13
N ASP A 324 61.38 -49.81 10.39
CA ASP A 324 61.06 -50.61 11.59
C ASP A 324 61.71 -52.01 11.52
N LYS A 325 61.78 -52.63 10.33
CA LYS A 325 62.50 -53.90 10.12
C LYS A 325 63.99 -53.75 10.37
N LEU A 326 64.58 -52.68 9.83
CA LEU A 326 65.97 -52.32 10.05
C LEU A 326 66.29 -52.09 11.53
N GLU A 327 65.40 -51.38 12.25
CA GLU A 327 65.54 -51.19 13.70
C GLU A 327 65.50 -52.53 14.46
N ALA A 328 64.62 -53.45 14.07
CA ALA A 328 64.55 -54.78 14.66
C ALA A 328 65.81 -55.61 14.42
N GLU A 329 66.39 -55.57 13.21
CA GLU A 329 67.65 -56.25 12.89
C GLU A 329 68.83 -55.69 13.71
N PHE A 330 68.92 -54.36 13.87
CA PHE A 330 69.96 -53.76 14.71
C PHE A 330 69.79 -54.10 16.18
N LYS A 331 68.56 -54.09 16.70
CA LYS A 331 68.27 -54.56 18.07
C LYS A 331 68.68 -56.01 18.28
N GLN A 332 68.43 -56.88 17.29
CA GLN A 332 68.86 -58.27 17.34
C GLN A 332 70.39 -58.39 17.37
N LYS A 333 71.11 -57.66 16.51
CA LYS A 333 72.59 -57.64 16.49
C LYS A 333 73.19 -57.11 17.78
N ILE A 334 72.61 -56.04 18.35
CA ILE A 334 73.01 -55.51 19.65
C ILE A 334 72.79 -56.57 20.73
N GLY A 335 71.64 -57.24 20.74
CA GLY A 335 71.35 -58.32 21.67
C GLY A 335 72.35 -59.48 21.57
N THR A 336 72.75 -59.87 20.36
CA THR A 336 73.78 -60.91 20.18
C THR A 336 75.15 -60.46 20.68
N LEU A 337 75.56 -59.21 20.42
CA LEU A 337 76.83 -58.67 20.89
C LEU A 337 76.84 -58.50 22.41
N MET A 338 75.73 -58.08 23.02
CA MET A 338 75.58 -58.03 24.48
C MET A 338 75.69 -59.41 25.11
N ALA A 339 75.04 -60.42 24.53
CA ALA A 339 75.18 -61.80 24.98
C ALA A 339 76.61 -62.32 24.82
N GLU A 340 77.34 -61.90 23.78
CA GLU A 340 78.75 -62.24 23.57
C GLU A 340 79.66 -61.55 24.61
N ILE A 341 79.38 -60.28 24.94
CA ILE A 341 80.05 -59.53 26.01
C ILE A 341 79.81 -60.19 27.36
N GLU A 342 78.57 -60.57 27.68
CA GLU A 342 78.25 -61.33 28.91
C GLU A 342 78.96 -62.68 28.95
N ARG A 343 79.14 -63.35 27.81
CA ARG A 343 79.91 -64.60 27.71
C ARG A 343 81.41 -64.41 27.92
N THR A 344 81.93 -63.22 27.62
CA THR A 344 83.33 -62.83 27.89
C THR A 344 83.55 -62.24 29.28
N ALA A 345 82.49 -62.10 30.10
CA ALA A 345 82.64 -61.74 31.50
C ALA A 345 83.52 -62.79 32.21
N PRO A 346 84.53 -62.39 33.00
CA PRO A 346 85.49 -63.30 33.62
C PRO A 346 84.77 -64.40 34.40
N ASN A 347 85.13 -65.66 34.16
CA ASN A 347 84.58 -66.81 34.87
C ASN A 347 84.94 -66.71 36.35
N LEU A 348 84.06 -66.15 37.17
CA LEU A 348 84.24 -65.92 38.62
C LEU A 348 84.69 -67.18 39.37
N LYS A 349 84.33 -68.38 38.86
CA LYS A 349 84.78 -69.67 39.41
C LYS A 349 86.29 -69.92 39.33
N ALA A 350 87.01 -69.31 38.38
CA ALA A 350 88.46 -69.43 38.29
C ALA A 350 89.17 -68.48 39.27
N LEU A 351 88.54 -67.36 39.62
CA LEU A 351 89.03 -66.40 40.61
C LEU A 351 88.92 -66.98 42.03
N ASP A 352 87.79 -67.62 42.35
CA ASP A 352 87.60 -68.34 43.62
C ASP A 352 88.59 -69.51 43.80
N GLN A 353 88.91 -70.24 42.71
CA GLN A 353 89.89 -71.33 42.75
C GLN A 353 91.34 -70.83 42.97
N TYR A 354 91.66 -69.63 42.48
CA TYR A 354 92.96 -69.00 42.72
C TYR A 354 93.10 -68.53 44.17
N GLU A 355 92.06 -67.92 44.76
CA GLU A 355 92.06 -67.56 46.19
C GLU A 355 92.16 -68.79 47.11
N ALA A 356 91.52 -69.91 46.75
CA ALA A 356 91.61 -71.17 47.48
C ALA A 356 93.01 -71.82 47.42
N LEU A 357 93.78 -71.61 46.34
CA LEU A 357 95.17 -72.06 46.24
C LEU A 357 96.11 -71.15 47.06
N GLN A 358 95.87 -69.84 47.05
CA GLN A 358 96.69 -68.87 47.80
C GLN A 358 96.55 -69.02 49.32
N THR A 359 95.38 -69.42 49.81
CA THR A 359 95.16 -69.74 51.23
C THR A 359 95.88 -71.02 51.65
N LYS A 360 95.88 -72.07 50.82
CA LYS A 360 96.68 -73.29 51.06
C LYS A 360 98.18 -73.04 51.06
N GLU A 361 98.67 -72.17 50.17
CA GLU A 361 100.09 -71.78 50.14
C GLU A 361 100.50 -71.07 51.44
N LYS A 362 99.66 -70.16 51.96
CA LYS A 362 99.87 -69.51 53.26
C LYS A 362 99.92 -70.51 54.40
N GLU A 363 98.97 -71.44 54.50
CA GLU A 363 98.98 -72.48 55.55
C GLU A 363 100.23 -73.38 55.49
N VAL A 364 100.70 -73.71 54.29
CA VAL A 364 101.95 -74.48 54.11
C VAL A 364 103.16 -73.66 54.53
N SER A 365 103.20 -72.36 54.21
CA SER A 365 104.28 -71.47 54.62
C SER A 365 104.33 -71.26 56.14
N GLU A 366 103.19 -71.14 56.82
CA GLU A 366 103.12 -71.03 58.28
C GLU A 366 103.56 -72.33 58.98
N LYS A 367 103.21 -73.50 58.43
CA LYS A 367 103.72 -74.80 58.92
C LYS A 367 105.23 -74.93 58.72
N PHE A 368 105.77 -74.40 57.63
CA PHE A 368 107.21 -74.38 57.37
C PHE A 368 107.97 -73.41 58.30
N GLU A 369 107.39 -72.25 58.63
CA GLU A 369 107.98 -71.33 59.62
C GLU A 369 107.88 -71.87 61.06
N ALA A 370 106.80 -72.58 61.41
CA ALA A 370 106.66 -73.24 62.71
C ALA A 370 107.70 -74.35 62.91
N ALA A 371 108.00 -75.15 61.87
CA ALA A 371 109.05 -76.17 61.90
C ALA A 371 110.49 -75.60 61.91
N ARG A 372 110.65 -74.28 61.73
CA ARG A 372 111.94 -73.59 61.80
C ARG A 372 112.21 -72.94 63.17
N LYS A 373 111.23 -73.00 64.09
CA LYS A 373 111.26 -72.44 65.45
C LYS A 373 111.26 -73.49 66.58
N GLU A 374 111.26 -74.79 66.25
CA GLU A 374 111.77 -75.89 67.09
C GLU A 374 113.20 -76.24 66.64
#